data_AF-A0A7X2JGY7-F1
#
_entry.id   AF-A0A7X2JGY7-F1
#
_cell.length_a   1.000
_cell.length_b   1.000
_cell.length_c   1.000
_cell.angle_alpha   90.00
_cell.angle_beta   90.00
_cell.angle_gamma   90.00
#
_symmetry.space_group_name_H-M   'P 1'
#
loop_
_entity.id
_entity.type
_entity.pdbx_description
1 polymer ?
#
loop_
_entity_poly.entity_id
_entity_poly.type
_entity_poly.pdbx_seq_one_letter_code
_entity_poly.pdbx_strand_id
1 'polypeptide(L)' 'MNRVDKEFNRVVRESITALLQKDTADYEQTRLILLSYRSRDEKIQDYLRKLFEFTDRHRPLQIEMKAGVAI' A
#
# COMPACT_ATOMS: atom_id res chain seq x y z
N MET A 1 -10.74 -5.65 -21.05
CA MET A 1 -10.76 -5.72 -19.57
C MET A 1 -12.20 -5.89 -19.12
N ASN A 2 -12.51 -7.03 -18.51
CA ASN A 2 -13.88 -7.37 -18.14
C ASN A 2 -14.34 -6.57 -16.90
N ARG A 3 -15.62 -6.68 -16.50
CA ARG A 3 -16.17 -5.94 -15.34
C ARG A 3 -15.45 -6.28 -14.03
N VAL A 4 -15.10 -7.56 -13.83
CA VAL A 4 -14.42 -8.05 -12.63
C VAL A 4 -13.01 -7.47 -12.55
N ASP A 5 -12.26 -7.45 -13.64
CA ASP A 5 -10.92 -6.87 -13.71
C ASP A 5 -10.93 -5.38 -13.34
N LYS A 6 -11.93 -4.63 -13.84
CA LYS A 6 -12.07 -3.19 -13.54
C LYS A 6 -12.33 -2.95 -12.05
N GLU A 7 -13.21 -3.76 -11.46
CA GLU A 7 -13.55 -3.65 -10.04
C GLU A 7 -12.37 -4.05 -9.14
N PHE A 8 -11.69 -5.15 -9.47
CA PHE A 8 -10.47 -5.57 -8.79
C PHE A 8 -9.40 -4.47 -8.83
N ASN A 9 -9.10 -3.94 -10.02
CA ASN A 9 -8.10 -2.88 -10.19
C ASN A 9 -8.47 -1.61 -9.42
N ARG A 10 -9.76 -1.28 -9.34
CA ARG A 10 -10.25 -0.14 -8.53
C ARG A 10 -9.94 -0.37 -7.05
N VAL A 11 -10.32 -1.52 -6.50
CA VAL A 11 -10.10 -1.85 -5.07
C VAL A 11 -8.62 -1.84 -4.72
N VAL A 12 -7.77 -2.45 -5.57
CA VAL A 12 -6.32 -2.45 -5.37
C VAL A 12 -5.76 -1.03 -5.39
N ARG A 13 -6.18 -0.20 -6.36
CA ARG A 13 -5.71 1.19 -6.46
C ARG A 13 -6.14 2.03 -5.27
N GLU A 14 -7.39 1.92 -4.82
CA GLU A 14 -7.89 2.62 -3.64
C GLU A 14 -7.11 2.22 -2.38
N SER A 15 -6.85 0.92 -2.21
CA SER A 15 -6.09 0.39 -1.06
C SER A 15 -4.65 0.90 -1.04
N ILE A 16 -3.96 0.88 -2.18
CA ILE A 16 -2.59 1.43 -2.31
C ILE A 16 -2.59 2.93 -2.02
N THR A 17 -3.55 3.67 -2.57
CA THR A 17 -3.66 5.12 -2.37
C THR A 17 -3.83 5.46 -0.89
N ALA A 18 -4.69 4.72 -0.19
CA ALA A 18 -4.88 4.90 1.25
C ALA A 18 -3.57 4.66 2.04
N LEU A 19 -2.81 3.60 1.71
CA LEU A 19 -1.52 3.32 2.35
C LEU A 19 -0.47 4.40 2.10
N LEU A 20 -0.41 4.95 0.89
CA LEU A 20 0.54 6.01 0.56
C LEU A 20 0.20 7.33 1.26
N GLN A 21 -1.09 7.62 1.48
CA GLN A 21 -1.54 8.88 2.07
C GLN A 21 -1.42 8.93 3.59
N LYS A 22 -1.31 7.79 4.27
CA LYS A 22 -1.13 7.70 5.73
C LYS A 22 0.11 8.47 6.18
N ASP A 23 0.06 9.06 7.38
CA ASP A 23 1.27 9.54 8.04
C ASP A 23 2.24 8.39 8.34
N THR A 24 3.47 8.73 8.74
CA THR A 24 4.53 7.72 8.94
C THR A 24 4.20 6.76 10.08
N ALA A 25 3.62 7.24 11.18
CA ALA A 25 3.33 6.39 12.34
C ALA A 25 2.21 5.39 12.04
N ASP A 26 1.12 5.87 11.45
CA ASP A 26 -0.01 5.05 11.02
C ASP A 26 0.38 4.02 9.98
N TYR A 27 1.27 4.38 9.05
CA TYR A 27 1.77 3.48 8.04
C TYR A 27 2.60 2.34 8.64
N GLU A 28 3.58 2.66 9.48
CA GLU A 28 4.42 1.66 10.13
C GLU A 28 3.59 0.72 11.01
N GLN A 29 2.63 1.26 11.76
CA GLN A 29 1.72 0.43 12.55
C GLN A 29 0.89 -0.51 11.65
N THR A 30 0.33 0.00 10.56
CA THR A 30 -0.44 -0.81 9.60
C THR A 30 0.43 -1.91 8.98
N ARG A 31 1.67 -1.57 8.62
CA ARG A 31 2.66 -2.50 8.04
C ARG A 31 3.02 -3.62 9.01
N LEU A 32 3.30 -3.28 10.27
CA LEU A 32 3.60 -4.27 11.31
C LEU A 32 2.41 -5.21 11.55
N ILE A 33 1.20 -4.67 11.70
CA ILE A 33 -0.01 -5.48 11.91
C ILE A 33 -0.22 -6.44 10.73
N LEU A 34 -0.23 -5.93 9.51
CA LEU A 34 -0.53 -6.75 8.34
C LEU A 34 0.58 -7.76 8.01
N LEU A 35 1.86 -7.42 8.19
CA LEU A 35 2.96 -8.37 7.98
C LEU A 35 3.11 -9.38 9.12
N SER A 36 2.61 -9.08 10.32
CA SER A 36 2.57 -10.06 11.42
C SER A 36 1.53 -11.16 11.20
N TYR A 37 0.58 -10.96 10.27
CA TYR A 37 -0.42 -11.95 9.93
C TYR A 37 0.23 -13.18 9.27
N ARG A 38 0.28 -14.28 10.01
CA ARG A 38 0.79 -15.56 9.52
C ARG A 38 -0.30 -16.37 8.83
N SER A 39 -0.64 -15.98 7.61
CA SER A 39 -1.50 -16.80 6.74
C SER A 39 -0.86 -18.18 6.51
N ARG A 40 -1.67 -19.24 6.45
CA ARG A 40 -1.21 -20.56 5.95
C ARG A 40 -1.07 -20.59 4.43
N ASP A 41 -1.61 -19.58 3.75
CA ASP A 41 -1.49 -19.40 2.30
C ASP A 41 -0.30 -18.51 1.97
N GLU A 42 0.72 -19.09 1.34
CA GLU A 42 1.94 -18.40 0.90
C GLU A 42 1.64 -17.27 -0.09
N LYS A 43 0.60 -17.39 -0.93
CA LYS A 43 0.23 -16.36 -1.91
C LYS A 43 -0.30 -15.11 -1.23
N ILE A 44 -1.03 -15.27 -0.11
CA ILE A 44 -1.50 -14.14 0.69
C ILE A 44 -0.31 -13.44 1.36
N GLN A 45 0.65 -14.20 1.90
CA GLN A 45 1.85 -13.61 2.48
C GLN A 45 2.70 -12.86 1.42
N ASP A 46 2.87 -13.45 0.24
CA ASP A 46 3.58 -12.85 -0.88
C ASP A 46 2.88 -11.58 -1.39
N TYR A 47 1.55 -11.60 -1.48
CA TYR A 47 0.75 -10.42 -1.83
C TYR A 47 0.98 -9.27 -0.84
N LEU A 48 0.89 -9.53 0.46
CA LEU A 48 1.12 -8.52 1.50
C LEU A 48 2.55 -7.97 1.43
N ARG A 49 3.54 -8.83 1.21
CA ARG A 49 4.94 -8.42 1.05
C ARG A 49 5.10 -7.48 -0.15
N LYS A 50 4.60 -7.86 -1.33
CA LYS A 50 4.68 -7.05 -2.54
C LYS A 50 3.96 -5.70 -2.40
N LEU A 51 2.82 -5.68 -1.72
CA LEU A 51 2.08 -4.45 -1.42
C LEU A 51 2.93 -3.47 -0.61
N PHE A 52 3.60 -3.96 0.43
CA PHE A 52 4.46 -3.11 1.27
C PHE A 52 5.78 -2.75 0.59
N GLU A 53 6.41 -3.64 -0.17
CA GLU A 53 7.58 -3.32 -1.01
C GLU A 53 7.28 -2.20 -2.02
N PHE A 54 6.10 -2.25 -2.65
CA PHE A 54 5.66 -1.21 -3.56
C PHE A 54 5.44 0.12 -2.83
N THR A 55 4.69 0.11 -1.73
CA THR A 55 4.37 1.35 -1.01
C THR A 55 5.59 1.97 -0.33
N ASP A 56 6.51 1.18 0.24
CA ASP A 56 7.79 1.62 0.79
C ASP A 56 8.63 2.38 -0.26
N ARG A 57 8.67 1.87 -1.49
CA ARG A 57 9.39 2.52 -2.61
C ARG A 57 8.78 3.85 -3.04
N HIS A 58 7.47 3.99 -2.99
CA HIS A 58 6.75 5.13 -3.54
C HIS A 58 6.36 6.20 -2.51
N ARG A 59 6.41 5.90 -1.21
CA ARG A 59 6.12 6.86 -0.13
C ARG A 59 7.09 8.06 -0.08
N PRO A 60 8.43 7.90 -0.20
CA PRO A 60 9.34 9.04 -0.16
C PRO A 60 8.99 10.09 -1.22
N LEU A 61 8.73 9.64 -2.45
CA LEU A 61 8.30 10.51 -3.54
C LEU A 61 6.99 11.25 -3.23
N GLN A 62 6.01 10.58 -2.61
CA GLN A 62 4.77 11.25 -2.18
C GLN A 62 5.01 12.30 -1.09
N ILE A 63 5.89 12.02 -0.14
CA ILE A 63 6.23 12.96 0.94
C ILE A 63 6.95 14.17 0.35
N GLU A 64 7.92 13.95 -0.54
CA GLU A 64 8.63 15.00 -1.26
C GLU A 64 7.68 15.87 -2.10
N MET A 65 6.73 15.26 -2.82
CA MET A 65 5.72 16.01 -3.57
C MET A 65 4.81 16.85 -2.66
N LYS A 66 4.39 16.32 -1.49
CA LYS A 66 3.59 17.10 -0.53
C LYS A 66 4.40 18.24 0.09
N ALA A 67 5.68 18.04 0.36
CA ALA A 67 6.57 19.07 0.90
C ALA A 67 6.95 20.13 -0.14
N GLY A 68 7.11 19.73 -1.41
CA GLY A 68 7.49 20.62 -2.53
C GLY A 68 6.35 21.45 -3.10
N VAL A 69 5.08 21.13 -2.80
CA VAL A 69 3.91 21.97 -3.13
C VAL A 69 3.75 23.15 -2.16
N ALA A 70 4.58 23.24 -1.10
CA ALA A 70 4.57 24.33 -0.14
C ALA A 70 5.46 25.53 -0.53
N ILE A 71 5.77 25.74 -1.82
CA ILE A 71 6.54 26.88 -2.33
C ILE A 71 5.69 27.73 -3.26
#